data_AF-A0A225V6L4-F1
#
_entry.id   AF-A0A225V6L4-F1
#
_cell.length_a   1.000
_cell.length_b   1.000
_cell.length_c   1.000
_cell.angle_alpha   90.00
_cell.angle_beta   90.00
_cell.angle_gamma   90.00
#
_symmetry.space_group_name_H-M   'P 1'
#
loop_
_entity.id
_entity.type
_entity.pdbx_description
1 polymer ?
#
loop_
_entity_poly.entity_id
_entity_poly.type
_entity_poly.pdbx_seq_one_letter_code
_entity_poly.pdbx_strand_id
1 'polypeptide(L)'
;MDVAAFDALFELCQPFIVDTVRSQRELLAVALNWIGTAATCRSQEALFDLTYSTVRKYRVRGVRAILLALNSSMKIPTQIPPFCLCKHPYFHQALGEP
;
A
#
# COMPACT_ATOMS: atom_id res chain seq x y z
N MET A 1 -14.50 7.51 -2.70
CA MET A 1 -13.66 7.73 -1.51
C MET A 1 -13.74 9.21 -1.17
N ASP A 2 -13.76 9.55 0.11
CA ASP A 2 -13.76 10.94 0.55
C ASP A 2 -12.43 11.63 0.19
N VAL A 3 -12.47 12.92 -0.14
CA VAL A 3 -11.30 13.70 -0.55
C VAL A 3 -10.31 13.81 0.61
N ALA A 4 -10.80 14.06 1.82
CA ALA A 4 -9.94 14.16 3.01
C ALA A 4 -9.22 12.83 3.31
N ALA A 5 -9.89 11.70 3.11
CA ALA A 5 -9.27 10.38 3.26
C ALA A 5 -8.19 10.13 2.21
N PHE A 6 -8.39 10.59 0.97
CA PHE A 6 -7.36 10.50 -0.07
C PHE A 6 -6.16 11.37 0.26
N ASP A 7 -6.38 12.61 0.71
CA ASP A 7 -5.31 13.52 1.09
C ASP A 7 -4.48 12.95 2.26
N ALA A 8 -5.13 12.44 3.31
CA ALA A 8 -4.44 11.81 4.42
C ALA A 8 -3.60 10.59 3.99
N LEU A 9 -4.15 9.75 3.10
CA LEU A 9 -3.40 8.62 2.55
C LEU A 9 -2.23 9.08 1.69
N PHE A 10 -2.41 10.14 0.92
CA PHE A 10 -1.36 10.71 0.09
C PHE A 10 -0.19 11.21 0.95
N GLU A 11 -0.45 11.98 2.01
CA GLU A 11 0.59 12.45 2.94
C GLU A 11 1.36 11.28 3.56
N LEU A 12 0.67 10.19 3.94
CA LEU A 12 1.33 8.99 4.46
C LEU A 12 2.20 8.27 3.42
N CYS A 13 1.77 8.26 2.15
CA CYS A 13 2.48 7.57 1.08
C CYS A 13 3.62 8.40 0.48
N GLN A 14 3.53 9.73 0.54
CA GLN A 14 4.45 10.66 -0.12
C GLN A 14 5.93 10.39 0.14
N PRO A 15 6.38 10.09 1.39
CA PRO A 15 7.80 9.81 1.67
C PRO A 15 8.34 8.57 0.93
N PHE A 16 7.45 7.67 0.49
CA PHE A 16 7.80 6.41 -0.18
C PHE A 16 7.70 6.50 -1.71
N ILE A 17 7.29 7.64 -2.26
CA ILE A 17 7.22 7.88 -3.70
C ILE A 17 8.55 8.48 -4.17
N VAL A 18 9.46 7.61 -4.61
CA VAL A 18 10.87 7.96 -4.92
C VAL A 18 11.04 8.76 -6.22
N ASP A 19 10.05 8.76 -7.12
CA ASP A 19 10.21 9.36 -8.46
C ASP A 19 9.65 10.78 -8.59
N THR A 20 10.28 11.55 -9.47
CA THR A 20 9.78 12.80 -10.08
C THR A 20 8.63 12.51 -11.05
N VAL A 21 7.64 11.77 -10.60
CA VAL A 21 6.43 11.53 -11.36
C VAL A 21 5.70 12.86 -11.50
N ARG A 22 5.27 13.19 -12.72
CA ARG A 22 4.62 14.49 -13.03
C ARG A 22 3.45 14.80 -12.11
N SER A 23 2.74 13.75 -11.66
CA SER A 23 1.74 13.83 -10.58
C SER A 23 1.82 12.60 -9.67
N GLN A 24 2.35 12.78 -8.46
CA GLN A 24 2.40 11.72 -7.43
C GLN A 24 0.99 11.32 -6.95
N ARG A 25 0.05 12.27 -6.94
CA ARG A 25 -1.36 12.03 -6.62
C ARG A 25 -2.04 11.14 -7.65
N GLU A 26 -1.78 11.39 -8.93
CA GLU A 26 -2.32 10.56 -10.03
C GLU A 26 -1.81 9.12 -9.94
N LEU A 27 -0.53 8.93 -9.59
CA LEU A 27 0.03 7.60 -9.33
C LEU A 27 -0.74 6.86 -8.24
N LEU A 28 -1.06 7.52 -7.13
CA LEU A 28 -1.81 6.92 -6.04
C LEU A 28 -3.26 6.63 -6.44
N ALA A 29 -3.89 7.54 -7.19
CA ALA A 29 -5.24 7.37 -7.70
C ALA A 29 -5.36 6.16 -8.66
N VAL A 30 -4.39 5.99 -9.57
CA VAL A 30 -4.31 4.83 -10.48
C VAL A 30 -4.19 3.53 -9.70
N ALA A 31 -3.33 3.49 -8.67
CA ALA A 31 -3.16 2.31 -7.83
C ALA A 31 -4.42 1.96 -7.04
N LEU A 32 -5.06 2.95 -6.39
CA LEU A 32 -6.30 2.73 -5.64
C LEU A 32 -7.48 2.33 -6.51
N ASN A 33 -7.62 2.96 -7.69
CA ASN A 33 -8.64 2.55 -8.66
C ASN A 33 -8.43 1.08 -9.06
N TRP A 34 -7.19 0.65 -9.27
CA TRP A 34 -6.89 -0.74 -9.61
C TRP A 34 -7.20 -1.69 -8.43
N ILE A 35 -6.78 -1.36 -7.21
CA ILE A 35 -7.09 -2.16 -6.01
C ILE A 35 -8.60 -2.31 -5.81
N GLY A 36 -9.36 -1.23 -5.94
CA GLY A 36 -10.79 -1.21 -5.65
C GLY A 36 -11.67 -1.84 -6.73
N THR A 37 -11.20 -1.91 -7.98
CA THR A 37 -12.04 -2.33 -9.12
C THR A 37 -11.47 -3.48 -9.95
N ALA A 38 -10.23 -3.88 -9.69
CA ALA A 38 -9.46 -4.79 -10.53
C ALA A 38 -9.41 -4.36 -12.02
N ALA A 39 -9.56 -3.05 -12.29
CA ALA A 39 -9.59 -2.50 -13.65
C ALA A 39 -8.41 -2.98 -14.50
N THR A 40 -8.65 -3.20 -15.80
CA THR A 40 -7.58 -3.50 -16.76
C THR A 40 -6.73 -2.26 -17.03
N CYS A 41 -5.49 -2.43 -17.50
CA CYS A 41 -4.66 -1.27 -17.84
C CYS A 41 -5.32 -0.41 -18.92
N ARG A 42 -5.95 -1.03 -19.93
CA ARG A 42 -6.65 -0.35 -21.02
C ARG A 42 -7.80 0.54 -20.54
N SER A 43 -8.60 0.06 -19.59
CA SER A 43 -9.69 0.87 -19.02
C SER A 43 -9.16 2.05 -18.20
N GLN A 44 -7.99 1.89 -17.57
CA GLN A 44 -7.35 2.99 -16.84
C GLN A 44 -6.63 3.99 -17.75
N GLU A 45 -6.08 3.58 -18.89
CA GLU A 45 -5.53 4.51 -19.89
C GLU A 45 -6.58 5.53 -20.29
N ALA A 46 -7.79 5.06 -20.64
CA ALA A 46 -8.90 5.93 -21.01
C ALA A 46 -9.41 6.79 -19.85
N LEU A 47 -9.44 6.25 -18.62
CA LEU A 47 -9.96 6.96 -17.45
C LEU A 47 -9.03 8.07 -16.97
N PHE A 48 -7.72 7.84 -17.01
CA PHE A 48 -6.71 8.77 -16.48
C PHE A 48 -6.00 9.56 -17.58
N ASP A 49 -6.31 9.32 -18.86
CA ASP A 49 -5.62 9.90 -20.02
C ASP A 49 -4.10 9.65 -19.97
N LEU A 50 -3.73 8.39 -19.70
CA LEU A 50 -2.34 7.96 -19.55
C LEU A 50 -2.00 6.87 -20.57
N THR A 51 -0.72 6.76 -20.92
CA THR A 51 -0.23 5.64 -21.73
C THR A 51 -0.15 4.35 -20.90
N TYR A 52 -0.31 3.19 -21.56
CA TYR A 52 -0.25 1.87 -20.93
C TYR A 52 0.97 1.67 -20.05
N SER A 53 2.15 2.09 -20.55
CA SER A 53 3.42 1.98 -19.84
C SER A 53 3.40 2.80 -18.54
N THR A 54 2.82 4.00 -18.58
CA THR A 54 2.65 4.88 -17.42
C THR A 54 1.67 4.28 -16.42
N VAL A 55 0.51 3.80 -16.86
CA VAL A 55 -0.49 3.13 -16.00
C VAL A 55 0.14 1.93 -15.28
N ARG A 56 0.82 1.04 -16.03
CA ARG A 56 1.47 -0.14 -15.44
C ARG A 56 2.53 0.25 -14.42
N LYS A 57 3.32 1.28 -14.71
CA LYS A 57 4.36 1.82 -13.81
C LYS A 57 3.74 2.44 -12.55
N TYR A 58 2.65 3.18 -12.68
CA TYR A 58 1.93 3.81 -11.57
C TYR A 58 1.29 2.79 -10.64
N ARG A 59 0.66 1.74 -11.18
CA ARG A 59 0.11 0.62 -10.38
C ARG A 59 1.15 0.03 -9.44
N VAL A 60 2.26 -0.44 -9.99
CA VAL A 60 3.30 -1.13 -9.21
C VAL A 60 3.89 -0.21 -8.14
N ARG A 61 4.18 1.05 -8.51
CA ARG A 61 4.80 2.01 -7.59
C ARG A 61 3.83 2.51 -6.53
N GLY A 62 2.58 2.79 -6.89
CA GLY A 62 1.56 3.24 -5.95
C GLY A 62 1.21 2.16 -4.94
N VAL A 63 1.04 0.91 -5.39
CA VAL A 63 0.84 -0.22 -4.47
C VAL A 63 2.03 -0.39 -3.53
N ARG A 64 3.26 -0.29 -4.04
CA ARG A 64 4.46 -0.35 -3.20
C ARG A 64 4.49 0.77 -2.15
N ALA A 65 4.18 2.00 -2.53
CA ALA A 65 4.14 3.14 -1.61
C ALA A 65 3.08 2.91 -0.51
N ILE A 66 1.89 2.42 -0.89
CA ILE A 66 0.83 2.05 0.07
C ILE A 66 1.33 0.98 1.04
N LEU A 67 1.96 -0.09 0.54
CA LEU A 67 2.49 -1.16 1.40
C LEU A 67 3.55 -0.67 2.39
N LEU A 68 4.46 0.22 1.96
CA LEU A 68 5.49 0.80 2.82
C LEU A 68 4.90 1.77 3.86
N ALA A 69 3.93 2.59 3.46
CA ALA A 69 3.19 3.45 4.38
C ALA A 69 2.43 2.63 5.43
N LEU A 70 1.75 1.57 5.01
CA LEU A 70 1.09 0.65 5.93
C LEU A 70 2.10 0.00 6.88
N ASN A 71 3.21 -0.54 6.37
CA ASN A 71 4.23 -1.18 7.18
C ASN A 71 4.86 -0.23 8.22
N SER A 72 5.05 1.05 7.87
CA SER A 72 5.56 2.05 8.82
C SER A 72 4.53 2.51 9.84
N SER A 73 3.23 2.52 9.50
CA SER A 73 2.15 2.87 10.43
C SER A 73 1.72 1.72 11.34
N MET A 74 1.84 0.47 10.85
CA MET A 74 1.48 -0.71 11.61
C MET A 74 2.58 -1.01 12.62
N LYS A 75 2.33 -0.67 13.89
CA LYS A 75 3.05 -1.30 15.00
C LYS A 75 2.62 -2.76 15.06
N ILE A 76 3.28 -3.63 14.29
CA ILE A 76 3.15 -5.07 14.49
C ILE A 76 3.65 -5.33 15.91
N PRO A 77 2.79 -5.84 16.82
CA PRO A 77 3.24 -6.20 18.15
C PRO A 77 4.27 -7.32 17.99
N THR A 78 5.54 -6.99 18.20
CA THR A 78 6.62 -7.99 18.26
C THR A 78 6.54 -8.81 19.54
N GLN A 79 5.76 -8.36 20.53
CA GLN A 79 5.48 -9.10 21.74
C GLN A 79 4.23 -9.96 21.56
N ILE A 80 4.38 -11.28 21.75
CA ILE A 80 3.25 -12.21 21.81
C ILE A 80 2.36 -11.81 22.98
N PRO A 81 1.06 -11.55 22.77
CA PRO A 81 0.16 -11.22 23.85
C PRO A 81 0.14 -12.33 24.92
N PRO A 82 0.10 -12.01 26.22
CA PRO A 82 0.16 -13.01 27.29
C PRO A 82 -0.93 -14.08 27.19
N PHE A 83 -2.12 -13.70 26.71
CA PHE A 83 -3.23 -14.64 26.51
C PHE A 83 -2.92 -15.72 25.45
N CYS A 84 -2.05 -15.41 24.48
CA CYS A 84 -1.66 -16.35 23.42
C CYS A 84 -0.73 -17.43 23.98
N LEU A 85 0.12 -17.08 24.95
CA LEU A 85 0.98 -18.02 25.66
C LEU A 85 0.20 -18.96 26.57
N CYS A 86 -0.88 -18.47 27.19
CA CYS A 86 -1.77 -19.32 27.99
C CYS A 86 -2.48 -20.39 27.16
N LYS A 87 -2.77 -20.13 25.87
CA LYS A 87 -3.44 -21.09 24.97
C LYS A 87 -2.46 -21.96 24.18
N HIS A 88 -1.30 -21.43 23.85
CA HIS A 88 -0.29 -22.07 23.02
C HIS A 88 1.09 -21.98 23.70
N PRO A 89 1.35 -22.85 24.69
CA PRO A 89 2.56 -22.76 25.52
C PRO A 89 3.88 -22.90 24.74
N TYR A 90 3.84 -23.43 23.51
CA TYR A 90 5.02 -23.61 22.65
C TYR A 90 5.10 -22.61 21.49
N PHE A 91 4.26 -21.57 21.45
CA PHE A 91 4.23 -20.61 20.33
C PHE A 91 5.59 -19.91 20.13
N HIS A 92 6.36 -19.72 21.20
CA HIS A 92 7.73 -19.20 21.13
C HIS A 92 8.68 -20.06 20.30
N GLN A 93 8.50 -21.39 20.26
CA GLN A 93 9.37 -22.31 19.50
C GLN A 93 9.15 -22.19 17.98
N ALA A 94 8.00 -21.69 17.54
CA ALA A 94 7.68 -21.51 16.12
C ALA A 94 8.32 -20.27 15.49
N LEU A 95 8.79 -19.32 16.31
CA LEU A 95 9.41 -18.07 15.84
C LEU A 95 10.91 -18.21 15.55
N GLY A 96 11.53 -19.36 15.86
CA GLY A 96 12.92 -19.62 15.50
C GLY A 96 13.91 -18.63 16.13
N GLU A 97 13.72 -18.25 17.40
CA GLU A 97 14.83 -17.67 18.16
C GLU A 97 15.72 -18.81 18.70
N PRO A 98 17.06 -18.67 18.68
CA PRO A 98 18.00 -19.63 19.25
C PRO A 98 17.89 -19.77 20.77
#